data_AF-A0A8S2ZMM6-F1
#
_entry.id   AF-A0A8S2ZMM6-F1
#
_cell.length_a   1.000
_cell.length_b   1.000
_cell.length_c   1.000
_cell.angle_alpha   90.00
_cell.angle_beta   90.00
_cell.angle_gamma   90.00
#
_symmetry.space_group_name_H-M   'P 1'
#
loop_
_entity.id
_entity.type
_entity.pdbx_description
1 polymer ?
#
loop_
_entity_poly.entity_id
_entity_poly.type
_entity_poly.pdbx_seq_one_letter_code
_entity_poly.pdbx_strand_id
1 'polypeptide(L)' 'VGRPSNMPQAQPIIDQLTEEAKNYNRIYIASIHPDLTENDIQSVFEAFGKIKTCTLAKDTT' A
#
# COMPACT_ATOMS: atom_id res chain seq x y z
N VAL A 1 -6.04 -3.53 -28.12
CA VAL A 1 -4.95 -4.03 -27.27
C VAL A 1 -5.56 -4.77 -26.08
N GLY A 2 -5.57 -6.10 -26.14
CA GLY A 2 -6.31 -6.95 -25.20
C GLY A 2 -5.67 -6.91 -23.82
N ARG A 3 -6.45 -6.52 -22.81
CA ARG A 3 -6.12 -6.86 -21.42
C ARG A 3 -6.25 -8.38 -21.32
N PRO A 4 -5.22 -9.14 -20.89
CA PRO A 4 -5.39 -10.53 -20.55
C PRO A 4 -6.16 -10.60 -19.21
N SER A 5 -7.46 -10.33 -19.28
CA SER A 5 -8.43 -10.79 -18.30
C SER A 5 -8.59 -12.29 -18.52
N ASN A 6 -7.94 -13.10 -17.68
CA ASN A 6 -8.47 -14.34 -17.11
C ASN A 6 -7.31 -15.16 -16.51
N MET A 7 -6.90 -14.86 -15.28
CA MET A 7 -6.29 -15.88 -14.42
C MET A 7 -7.43 -16.49 -13.59
N PRO A 8 -8.17 -17.49 -14.12
CA PRO A 8 -9.38 -18.02 -13.47
C PRO A 8 -9.10 -18.68 -12.11
N GLN A 9 -7.82 -18.91 -11.79
CA GLN A 9 -7.34 -19.52 -10.55
C GLN A 9 -6.92 -18.49 -9.49
N ALA A 10 -6.85 -17.19 -9.83
CA ALA A 10 -6.34 -16.17 -8.91
C ALA A 10 -7.37 -15.74 -7.86
N GLN A 11 -8.67 -15.87 -8.17
CA GLN A 11 -9.74 -15.43 -7.26
C GLN A 11 -9.59 -16.00 -5.84
N PRO A 12 -9.45 -17.32 -5.61
CA PRO A 12 -9.25 -17.85 -4.26
C PRO A 12 -7.95 -17.40 -3.60
N ILE A 13 -6.91 -17.05 -4.36
CA ILE A 13 -5.65 -16.53 -3.83
C ILE A 13 -5.84 -15.08 -3.37
N ILE A 14 -6.49 -14.26 -4.20
CA ILE A 14 -6.84 -12.87 -3.89
C ILE A 14 -7.72 -12.80 -2.64
N ASP A 15 -8.71 -13.68 -2.52
CA ASP A 15 -9.63 -13.71 -1.38
C ASP A 15 -8.88 -14.05 -0.09
N GLN A 16 -8.01 -15.07 -0.11
CA GLN A 16 -7.16 -15.43 1.03
C GLN A 16 -6.24 -14.28 1.44
N LEU A 17 -5.56 -13.63 0.47
CA LEU A 17 -4.71 -12.46 0.73
C LEU A 17 -5.51 -11.29 1.33
N THR A 18 -6.73 -11.06 0.83
CA THR A 18 -7.60 -9.99 1.32
C THR A 18 -8.08 -10.27 2.73
N GLU A 19 -8.42 -11.52 3.03
CA GLU A 19 -8.87 -11.94 4.35
C GLU A 19 -7.74 -11.89 5.38
N GLU A 20 -6.52 -12.28 4.99
CA GLU A 20 -5.33 -12.09 5.82
C GLU A 20 -5.02 -10.61 6.04
N ALA A 21 -5.12 -9.78 4.99
CA ALA A 21 -4.85 -8.34 5.06
C ALA A 21 -5.73 -7.59 6.07
N LYS A 22 -6.96 -8.07 6.33
CA LYS A 22 -7.86 -7.49 7.35
C LYS A 22 -7.28 -7.53 8.77
N ASN A 23 -6.33 -8.43 9.04
CA ASN A 23 -5.67 -8.54 10.34
C ASN A 23 -4.54 -7.51 10.53
N TYR A 24 -4.20 -6.74 9.50
CA TYR A 24 -3.11 -5.78 9.53
C TYR A 24 -3.62 -4.36 9.30
N ASN A 25 -3.16 -3.42 10.14
CA ASN A 25 -3.41 -1.99 9.97
C ASN A 25 -2.40 -1.41 8.97
N ARG A 26 -2.48 -1.82 7.70
CA ARG A 26 -1.59 -1.39 6.63
C ARG A 26 -2.37 -0.65 5.55
N ILE A 27 -1.88 0.52 5.18
CA ILE A 27 -2.44 1.33 4.10
C ILE A 27 -1.38 1.56 3.01
N TYR A 28 -1.85 1.74 1.78
CA TYR A 28 -1.03 2.16 0.65
C TYR A 28 -1.52 3.53 0.20
N ILE A 29 -0.58 4.45 0.02
CA ILE A 29 -0.87 5.83 -0.34
C ILE A 29 -0.16 6.09 -1.68
N ALA A 30 -0.88 6.72 -2.60
CA ALA A 30 -0.38 7.08 -3.92
C ALA A 30 -0.49 8.60 -4.12
N SER A 31 0.08 9.11 -5.22
CA SER A 31 0.05 10.54 -5.55
C SER A 31 0.74 11.43 -4.49
N ILE A 32 1.85 10.94 -3.93
CA ILE A 32 2.70 11.72 -3.03
C ILE A 32 3.58 12.66 -3.84
N HIS A 33 3.67 13.92 -3.40
CA HIS A 33 4.54 14.91 -4.02
C HIS A 33 6.02 14.50 -3.87
N PRO A 34 6.89 14.65 -4.90
CA PRO A 34 8.29 14.18 -4.84
C PRO A 34 9.12 14.78 -3.70
N ASP A 35 8.79 15.99 -3.29
CA ASP A 35 9.49 16.69 -2.19
C ASP A 35 9.10 16.17 -0.80
N LEU A 36 8.05 15.36 -0.67
CA LEU A 36 7.64 14.80 0.60
C LEU A 36 8.49 13.59 0.97
N THR A 37 8.90 13.56 2.24
CA THR A 37 9.70 12.49 2.79
C THR A 37 8.85 11.54 3.63
N GLU A 38 9.42 10.39 3.97
CA GLU A 38 8.80 9.42 4.90
C GLU A 38 8.47 10.05 6.26
N ASN A 39 9.28 11.01 6.70
CA ASN A 39 9.03 11.70 7.97
C ASN A 39 7.80 12.62 7.88
N ASP A 40 7.63 13.33 6.77
CA ASP A 40 6.45 14.19 6.55
C ASP A 40 5.17 13.35 6.52
N ILE A 41 5.22 12.21 5.82
CA ILE A 41 4.10 11.26 5.80
C ILE A 41 3.82 10.72 7.20
N GLN A 42 4.86 10.33 7.96
CA GLN A 42 4.67 9.88 9.33
C GLN A 42 3.99 10.94 10.20
N SER A 43 4.49 12.17 10.20
CA SER A 43 3.91 13.26 11.00
C SER A 43 2.45 13.54 10.66
N VAL A 44 2.06 13.45 9.39
CA VAL A 44 0.65 13.61 8.97
C VAL A 44 -0.24 12.48 9.49
N PHE A 45 0.24 11.24 9.43
CA PHE A 45 -0.56 10.06 9.79
C PHE A 45 -0.52 9.72 11.29
N GLU A 46 0.42 10.26 12.06
CA GLU A 46 0.50 10.09 13.53
C GLU A 46 -0.76 10.60 14.25
N ALA A 47 -1.48 11.56 13.64
CA ALA A 47 -2.77 12.02 14.14
C ALA A 47 -3.83 10.91 14.24
N PHE A 48 -3.69 9.83 13.46
CA PHE A 48 -4.59 8.69 13.46
C PHE A 48 -4.09 7.50 14.31
N GLY A 49 -2.94 7.66 14.95
CA GLY A 49 -2.35 6.68 15.86
C GLY A 49 -0.87 6.42 15.60
N LYS A 50 -0.26 5.60 16.47
CA LYS A 50 1.17 5.27 16.38
C LYS A 50 1.48 4.48 15.11
N ILE A 51 2.38 5.00 14.29
CA ILE A 51 2.89 4.33 13.10
C ILE A 51 3.95 3.31 13.51
N LYS A 52 3.79 2.06 13.07
CA LYS A 52 4.76 0.98 13.33
C LYS A 52 5.93 1.03 12.34
N THR A 53 5.60 1.20 11.06
CA THR A 53 6.56 1.26 9.95
C THR A 53 6.00 2.17 8.86
N CYS A 54 6.89 2.89 8.17
CA CYS A 54 6.56 3.69 6.99
C CYS A 54 7.67 3.46 5.96
N THR A 55 7.30 3.30 4.70
CA THR A 55 8.24 3.13 3.61
C THR A 55 7.72 3.88 2.40
N LEU A 56 8.50 4.83 1.90
CA LEU A 56 8.20 5.56 0.67
C LEU A 56 9.02 4.94 -0.45
N ALA A 57 8.33 4.40 -1.46
CA ALA A 57 8.99 3.95 -2.68
C ALA A 57 9.45 5.18 -3.46
N LYS A 58 10.76 5.35 -3.58
CA LYS A 58 11.40 6.43 -4.35
C LYS A 58 11.94 5.81 -5.63
N ASP A 59 11.88 6.53 -6.73
CA ASP A 59 12.52 6.08 -7.96
C ASP A 59 14.05 6.01 -7.74
N THR A 60 14.70 4.96 -8.27
CA THR A 60 16.12 4.67 -8.02
C THR A 60 17.04 5.26 -9.10
N THR A 61 16.62 6.35 -9.74
CA THR A 61 17.37 6.99 -10.83
C THR A 61 18.76 7.47 -10.37
#